data_AF-A0A969HHL7-F1
#
_entry.id   AF-A0A969HHL7-F1
#
_cell.length_a   1.000
_cell.length_b   1.000
_cell.length_c   1.000
_cell.angle_alpha   90.00
_cell.angle_beta   90.00
_cell.angle_gamma   90.00
#
_symmetry.space_group_name_H-M   'P 1'
#
loop_
_entity.id
_entity.type
_entity.pdbx_description
1 polymer ?
#
loop_
_entity_poly.entity_id
_entity_poly.type
_entity_poly.pdbx_seq_one_letter_code
_entity_poly.pdbx_strand_id
1 'polypeptide(L)'
;MENIYLDKTLRTPAVEFNFEKNYLEISGISIPENADRFYAYLLDWVEDYVALKQDVQTTVTLKLFCYNSTSAAYLVSMLKRLKVLDKKSVANGSPASPEHLIIHWYYEEGDEDMQEEGKLIESMVNIPFAFHACEEISYRPKMMIWLFDIFCLEETGHTYASLRLRPYIYECRRPSSTRLL
;
A
#
# COMPACT_ATOMS: atom_id res chain seq x y z
N MET A 1 14.65 -17.73 0.24
CA MET A 1 14.27 -16.33 0.48
C MET A 1 13.12 -16.33 1.47
N GLU A 2 13.14 -15.46 2.47
CA GLU A 2 12.10 -15.42 3.50
C GLU A 2 10.96 -14.48 3.09
N ASN A 3 9.74 -14.79 3.55
CA ASN A 3 8.58 -13.94 3.34
C ASN A 3 8.72 -12.66 4.18
N ILE A 4 8.24 -11.53 3.64
CA ILE A 4 8.16 -10.26 4.38
C ILE A 4 6.74 -10.05 4.85
N TYR A 5 6.60 -9.74 6.14
CA TYR A 5 5.36 -9.27 6.75
C TYR A 5 5.68 -8.02 7.58
N LEU A 6 5.23 -6.86 7.12
CA LEU A 6 5.31 -5.60 7.85
C LEU A 6 3.91 -5.14 8.22
N ASP A 7 3.68 -4.93 9.50
CA ASP A 7 2.44 -4.31 9.97
C ASP A 7 2.38 -2.83 9.57
N LYS A 8 1.20 -2.39 9.16
CA LYS A 8 0.95 -0.97 8.90
C LYS A 8 1.10 -0.13 10.17
N THR A 9 1.48 1.12 9.98
CA THR A 9 1.43 2.14 11.03
C THR A 9 0.53 3.30 10.60
N LEU A 10 0.54 4.41 11.35
CA LEU A 10 -0.15 5.64 10.95
C LEU A 10 0.44 6.28 9.68
N ARG A 11 1.67 5.91 9.30
CA ARG A 11 2.43 6.55 8.22
C ARG A 11 3.11 5.57 7.25
N THR A 12 3.21 4.29 7.60
CA THR A 12 3.82 3.26 6.76
C THR A 12 2.78 2.23 6.33
N PRO A 13 2.86 1.74 5.08
CA PRO A 13 1.91 0.74 4.61
C PRO A 13 2.22 -0.60 5.27
N ALA A 14 1.22 -1.48 5.30
CA ALA A 14 1.44 -2.90 5.48
C ALA A 14 2.09 -3.46 4.21
N VAL A 15 2.96 -4.43 4.39
CA VAL A 15 3.64 -5.12 3.29
C VAL A 15 3.59 -6.62 3.52
N GLU A 16 3.07 -7.35 2.54
CA GLU A 16 3.09 -8.81 2.51
C GLU A 16 3.76 -9.28 1.23
N PHE A 17 5.00 -9.76 1.33
CA PHE A 17 5.68 -10.43 0.22
C PHE A 17 5.78 -11.91 0.52
N ASN A 18 5.05 -12.72 -0.25
CA ASN A 18 5.00 -14.16 -0.12
C ASN A 18 5.74 -14.81 -1.31
N PHE A 19 6.93 -15.33 -1.03
CA PHE A 19 7.81 -15.94 -2.02
C PHE A 19 7.25 -17.24 -2.61
N GLU A 20 6.51 -18.02 -1.82
CA GLU A 20 5.92 -19.28 -2.25
C GLU A 20 4.72 -19.06 -3.17
N LYS A 21 3.87 -18.08 -2.80
CA LYS A 21 2.67 -17.70 -3.56
C LYS A 21 2.96 -16.75 -4.73
N ASN A 22 4.17 -16.23 -4.85
CA ASN A 22 4.56 -15.25 -5.88
C ASN A 22 3.67 -14.00 -5.82
N TYR A 23 3.44 -13.53 -4.60
CA TYR A 23 2.46 -12.50 -4.29
C TYR A 23 3.08 -11.39 -3.47
N LEU A 24 2.81 -10.14 -3.88
CA LEU A 24 3.28 -8.94 -3.22
C LEU A 24 2.07 -8.03 -2.99
N GLU A 25 1.79 -7.66 -1.74
CA GLU A 25 0.79 -6.64 -1.41
C GLU A 25 1.41 -5.48 -0.64
N ILE A 26 1.03 -4.26 -1.02
CA ILE A 26 1.29 -3.04 -0.27
C ILE A 26 -0.05 -2.35 -0.02
N SER A 27 -0.41 -2.14 1.24
CA SER A 27 -1.71 -1.60 1.63
C SER A 27 -1.65 -0.55 2.75
N GLY A 28 -2.54 0.45 2.71
CA GLY A 28 -2.64 1.50 3.73
C GLY A 28 -2.02 2.85 3.35
N ILE A 29 -1.36 3.53 4.29
CA ILE A 29 -0.82 4.88 4.11
C ILE A 29 0.69 4.80 3.90
N SER A 30 1.21 5.39 2.83
CA SER A 30 2.66 5.46 2.55
C SER A 30 3.21 6.87 2.54
N ILE A 31 3.41 7.39 3.75
CA ILE A 31 4.06 8.67 4.02
C ILE A 31 5.14 8.46 5.10
N PRO A 32 6.09 7.54 4.88
CA PRO A 32 7.16 7.27 5.85
C PRO A 32 8.03 8.50 6.06
N GLU A 33 8.43 8.76 7.31
CA GLU A 33 9.39 9.84 7.62
C GLU A 33 10.76 9.61 6.98
N ASN A 34 11.16 8.33 6.87
CA ASN A 34 12.39 7.89 6.20
C ASN A 34 12.04 6.93 5.06
N ALA A 35 11.48 7.46 3.98
CA ALA A 35 11.11 6.68 2.80
C ALA A 35 12.27 5.86 2.24
N ASP A 36 13.47 6.43 2.20
CA ASP A 36 14.66 5.76 1.66
C ASP A 36 14.98 4.47 2.41
N ARG A 37 14.95 4.51 3.74
CA ARG A 37 15.22 3.33 4.57
C ARG A 37 14.10 2.30 4.44
N PHE A 38 12.84 2.74 4.37
CA PHE A 38 11.70 1.86 4.26
C PHE A 38 11.72 1.09 2.93
N TYR A 39 11.88 1.80 1.80
CA TYR A 39 11.81 1.20 0.48
C TYR A 39 13.11 0.53 0.04
N ALA A 40 14.27 0.91 0.56
CA ALA A 40 15.53 0.20 0.27
C ALA A 40 15.41 -1.30 0.59
N TYR A 41 14.88 -1.63 1.77
CA TYR A 41 14.63 -3.01 2.18
C TYR A 41 13.70 -3.77 1.21
N LEU A 42 12.63 -3.11 0.73
CA LEU A 42 11.70 -3.72 -0.21
C LEU A 42 12.29 -3.90 -1.60
N LEU A 43 13.10 -2.93 -2.06
CA LEU A 43 13.77 -3.00 -3.35
C LEU A 43 14.82 -4.11 -3.38
N ASP A 44 15.59 -4.28 -2.30
CA ASP A 44 16.56 -5.38 -2.18
C ASP A 44 15.86 -6.74 -2.27
N TRP A 45 14.72 -6.89 -1.59
CA TRP A 45 13.90 -8.09 -1.72
C TRP A 45 13.37 -8.28 -3.15
N VAL A 46 12.97 -7.23 -3.84
CA VAL A 46 12.50 -7.35 -5.23
C VAL A 46 13.62 -7.78 -6.17
N GLU A 47 14.85 -7.29 -6.00
CA GLU A 47 16.00 -7.72 -6.81
C GLU A 47 16.31 -9.21 -6.65
N ASP A 48 16.39 -9.67 -5.40
CA ASP A 48 16.62 -11.07 -5.10
C ASP A 48 15.47 -11.96 -5.62
N TYR A 49 14.22 -11.47 -5.53
CA TYR A 49 13.05 -12.17 -6.05
C TYR A 49 13.12 -12.37 -7.57
N VAL A 50 13.40 -11.31 -8.34
CA VAL A 50 13.45 -11.40 -9.82
C VAL A 50 14.68 -12.15 -10.35
N ALA A 51 15.70 -12.34 -9.51
CA ALA A 51 16.81 -13.22 -9.81
C ALA A 51 16.39 -14.70 -9.74
N LEU A 52 15.57 -15.05 -8.73
CA LEU A 52 15.18 -16.43 -8.41
C LEU A 52 13.92 -16.92 -9.14
N LYS A 53 12.96 -16.05 -9.43
CA LYS A 53 11.70 -16.40 -10.09
C LYS A 53 11.73 -15.90 -11.53
N GLN A 54 11.72 -16.80 -12.52
CA GLN A 54 11.86 -16.42 -13.93
C GLN A 54 10.70 -16.90 -14.82
N ASP A 55 9.98 -17.95 -14.42
CA ASP A 55 8.89 -18.56 -15.20
C ASP A 55 7.63 -18.79 -14.35
N VAL A 56 7.38 -17.92 -13.37
CA VAL A 56 6.20 -18.01 -12.51
C VAL A 56 5.45 -16.69 -12.54
N GLN A 57 4.13 -16.77 -12.67
CA GLN A 57 3.27 -15.61 -12.58
C GLN A 57 3.38 -14.99 -11.19
N THR A 58 3.63 -13.69 -11.16
CA THR A 58 3.75 -12.87 -9.96
C THR A 58 2.59 -11.89 -9.92
N THR A 59 1.91 -11.81 -8.79
CA THR A 59 0.81 -10.87 -8.58
C THR A 59 1.23 -9.79 -7.61
N VAL A 60 1.11 -8.53 -8.03
CA VAL A 60 1.33 -7.34 -7.22
C VAL A 60 -0.01 -6.68 -6.95
N THR A 61 -0.32 -6.39 -5.70
CA THR A 61 -1.55 -5.74 -5.27
C THR A 61 -1.23 -4.44 -4.54
N LEU A 62 -1.73 -3.32 -5.05
CA LEU A 62 -1.57 -1.99 -4.48
C LEU A 62 -2.92 -1.49 -3.98
N LYS A 63 -3.02 -1.27 -2.66
CA LYS A 63 -4.22 -0.82 -1.95
C LYS A 63 -3.87 0.38 -1.07
N LEU A 64 -3.47 1.48 -1.69
CA LEU A 64 -2.99 2.66 -0.97
C LEU A 64 -4.12 3.67 -0.78
N PHE A 65 -4.28 4.14 0.46
CA PHE A 65 -5.22 5.21 0.79
C PHE A 65 -4.61 6.59 0.51
N CYS A 66 -3.33 6.77 0.84
CA CYS A 66 -2.61 8.01 0.59
C CYS A 66 -1.12 7.72 0.56
N TYR A 67 -0.39 8.40 -0.32
CA TYR A 67 1.07 8.32 -0.39
C TYR A 67 1.66 9.64 -0.91
N ASN A 68 2.94 9.89 -0.59
CA ASN A 68 3.64 11.08 -1.06
C ASN A 68 4.44 10.82 -2.35
N SER A 69 4.94 11.88 -2.97
CA SER A 69 5.73 11.82 -4.22
C SER A 69 6.98 10.95 -4.09
N THR A 70 7.62 10.93 -2.92
CA THR A 70 8.78 10.05 -2.67
C THR A 70 8.38 8.58 -2.71
N SER A 71 7.28 8.21 -2.07
CA SER A 71 6.73 6.86 -2.13
C SER A 71 6.31 6.47 -3.55
N ALA A 72 5.70 7.40 -4.30
CA ALA A 72 5.36 7.18 -5.72
C ALA A 72 6.61 6.83 -6.55
N ALA A 73 7.71 7.58 -6.39
CA ALA A 73 8.97 7.29 -7.07
C ALA A 73 9.52 5.90 -6.73
N TYR A 74 9.41 5.48 -5.46
CA TYR A 74 9.81 4.15 -5.03
C TYR A 74 8.91 3.03 -5.59
N LEU A 75 7.59 3.22 -5.64
CA LEU A 75 6.67 2.29 -6.27
C LEU A 75 7.00 2.11 -7.75
N VAL A 76 7.20 3.21 -8.49
CA VAL A 76 7.61 3.18 -9.90
C VAL A 76 8.94 2.43 -10.07
N SER A 77 9.93 2.69 -9.20
CA SER A 77 11.22 1.99 -9.21
C SER A 77 11.06 0.49 -9.00
N MET A 78 10.25 0.09 -8.01
CA MET A 78 9.96 -1.30 -7.69
C MET A 78 9.28 -2.03 -8.86
N LEU A 79 8.23 -1.44 -9.43
CA LEU A 79 7.50 -2.01 -10.56
C LEU A 79 8.38 -2.14 -11.82
N LYS A 80 9.27 -1.18 -12.08
CA LYS A 80 10.24 -1.25 -13.18
C LYS A 80 11.22 -2.41 -13.03
N ARG A 81 11.62 -2.75 -11.80
CA ARG A 81 12.48 -3.93 -11.52
C ARG A 81 11.71 -5.23 -11.74
N LEU A 82 10.45 -5.29 -11.28
CA LEU A 82 9.57 -6.44 -11.50
C LEU A 82 9.27 -6.69 -12.98
N LYS A 83 9.24 -5.65 -13.82
CA LYS A 83 9.08 -5.77 -15.28
C LYS A 83 10.10 -6.68 -15.96
N VAL A 84 11.26 -6.92 -15.35
CA VAL A 84 12.27 -7.85 -15.87
C VAL A 84 11.71 -9.27 -16.01
N LEU A 85 10.72 -9.65 -15.18
CA LEU A 85 10.03 -10.94 -15.24
C LEU A 85 9.36 -11.17 -16.60
N ASP A 86 8.74 -10.15 -17.18
CA ASP A 86 8.09 -10.26 -18.50
C ASP A 86 9.10 -10.37 -19.66
N LYS A 87 10.32 -9.83 -19.51
CA LYS A 87 11.34 -9.85 -20.58
C LYS A 87 12.08 -11.18 -20.65
N LYS A 88 12.31 -11.83 -19.50
CA LYS A 88 13.07 -13.08 -19.43
C LYS A 88 12.29 -14.27 -19.98
N SER A 89 10.97 -14.31 -19.80
CA SER A 89 10.11 -15.39 -20.32
C SER A 89 10.15 -15.47 -21.85
N VAL A 90 10.20 -14.32 -22.54
CA VAL A 90 10.32 -14.24 -24.01
C VAL A 90 11.67 -14.77 -24.50
N ALA A 91 12.76 -14.55 -23.74
CA ALA A 91 14.10 -15.00 -24.11
C ALA A 91 14.29 -16.52 -23.99
N ASN A 92 13.51 -17.18 -23.12
CA ASN A 92 13.60 -18.62 -22.87
C ASN A 92 12.79 -19.48 -23.87
N GLY A 93 12.22 -18.87 -24.93
CA GLY A 93 11.54 -19.61 -26.00
C GLY A 93 10.15 -20.14 -25.65
N SER A 94 9.59 -19.74 -24.50
CA SER A 94 8.20 -20.03 -24.16
C SER A 94 7.26 -19.27 -25.10
N PRO A 95 6.21 -19.93 -25.64
CA PRO A 95 5.23 -19.25 -26.49
C PRO A 95 4.62 -18.07 -25.74
N ALA A 96 4.32 -16.98 -26.46
CA ALA A 96 3.67 -15.78 -25.90
C ALA A 96 2.43 -16.18 -25.09
N SER A 97 2.58 -16.27 -23.77
CA SER A 97 1.61 -16.79 -22.80
C SER A 97 2.08 -16.36 -21.41
N PRO A 98 1.20 -16.40 -20.40
CA PRO A 98 0.39 -15.28 -19.90
C PRO A 98 1.22 -14.10 -19.37
N GLU A 99 0.60 -12.97 -19.03
CA GLU A 99 1.24 -11.87 -18.28
C GLU A 99 1.91 -12.45 -17.02
N HIS A 100 3.25 -12.50 -17.01
CA HIS A 100 4.03 -13.07 -15.89
C HIS A 100 4.03 -12.11 -14.70
N LEU A 101 3.71 -10.85 -14.93
CA LEU A 101 3.46 -9.85 -13.91
C LEU A 101 2.03 -9.33 -14.04
N ILE A 102 1.20 -9.61 -13.04
CA ILE A 102 -0.14 -9.02 -12.90
C ILE A 102 -0.09 -7.94 -11.84
N ILE A 103 -0.53 -6.74 -12.17
CA ILE A 103 -0.63 -5.62 -11.22
C ILE A 103 -2.10 -5.31 -10.99
N HIS A 104 -2.53 -5.34 -9.74
CA HIS A 104 -3.84 -4.91 -9.29
C HIS A 104 -3.73 -3.56 -8.58
N TRP A 105 -4.48 -2.58 -9.06
CA TRP A 105 -4.58 -1.25 -8.47
C TRP A 105 -5.97 -1.07 -7.87
N TYR A 106 -6.05 -0.96 -6.56
CA TYR A 106 -7.30 -0.71 -5.84
C TYR A 106 -7.41 0.76 -5.43
N TYR A 107 -8.59 1.33 -5.64
CA TYR A 107 -8.93 2.69 -5.25
C TYR A 107 -10.38 2.72 -4.71
N GLU A 108 -10.72 3.74 -3.91
CA GLU A 108 -12.08 3.91 -3.39
C GLU A 108 -13.03 4.39 -4.49
N GLU A 109 -14.28 3.92 -4.50
CA GLU A 109 -15.30 4.41 -5.42
C GLU A 109 -15.51 5.92 -5.24
N GLY A 110 -15.38 6.67 -6.34
CA GLY A 110 -15.45 8.13 -6.33
C GLY A 110 -14.11 8.85 -6.11
N ASP A 111 -13.02 8.12 -5.83
CA ASP A 111 -11.67 8.68 -5.78
C ASP A 111 -11.04 8.69 -7.20
N GLU A 112 -11.43 9.68 -8.00
CA GLU A 112 -10.93 9.86 -9.36
C GLU A 112 -9.43 10.19 -9.38
N ASP A 113 -8.94 10.97 -8.40
CA ASP A 113 -7.53 11.34 -8.27
C ASP A 113 -6.64 10.10 -8.09
N MET A 114 -7.02 9.16 -7.21
CA MET A 114 -6.29 7.91 -6.99
C MET A 114 -6.33 7.00 -8.22
N GLN A 115 -7.42 7.02 -8.98
CA GLN A 115 -7.51 6.27 -10.23
C GLN A 115 -6.58 6.87 -11.30
N GLU A 116 -6.58 8.19 -11.45
CA GLU A 116 -5.74 8.91 -12.42
C GLU A 116 -4.24 8.73 -12.12
N GLU A 117 -3.84 8.80 -10.85
CA GLU A 117 -2.45 8.57 -10.47
C GLU A 117 -2.02 7.12 -10.75
N GLY A 118 -2.91 6.14 -10.55
CA GLY A 118 -2.67 4.76 -10.96
C GLY A 118 -2.44 4.63 -12.47
N LYS A 119 -3.22 5.32 -13.31
CA LYS A 119 -3.03 5.39 -14.77
C LYS A 119 -1.72 6.10 -15.15
N LEU A 120 -1.34 7.14 -14.40
CA LEU A 120 -0.06 7.81 -14.58
C LEU A 120 1.10 6.83 -14.35
N ILE A 121 1.10 6.12 -13.21
CA ILE A 121 2.13 5.12 -12.88
C ILE A 121 2.14 4.00 -13.93
N GLU A 122 0.98 3.48 -14.34
CA GLU A 122 0.83 2.49 -15.41
C GLU A 122 1.57 2.94 -16.68
N SER A 123 1.34 4.18 -17.12
CA SER A 123 2.01 4.75 -18.30
C SER A 123 3.53 4.89 -18.11
N MET A 124 3.99 5.24 -16.91
CA MET A 124 5.41 5.41 -16.60
C MET A 124 6.20 4.10 -16.57
N VAL A 125 5.55 2.99 -16.18
CA VAL A 125 6.17 1.66 -16.13
C VAL A 125 5.91 0.86 -17.41
N ASN A 126 4.87 1.22 -18.17
CA ASN A 126 4.42 0.55 -19.38
C ASN A 126 4.17 -0.95 -19.13
N ILE A 127 3.33 -1.23 -18.12
CA ILE A 127 2.84 -2.55 -17.71
C ILE A 127 1.33 -2.36 -17.49
N PRO A 128 0.45 -3.20 -18.07
CA PRO A 128 -1.00 -3.03 -17.90
C PRO A 128 -1.41 -3.29 -16.45
N PHE A 129 -2.27 -2.43 -15.90
CA PHE A 129 -2.81 -2.56 -14.56
C PHE A 129 -4.28 -2.95 -14.62
N ALA A 130 -4.67 -3.89 -13.76
CA ALA A 130 -6.07 -4.20 -13.49
C ALA A 130 -6.57 -3.27 -12.37
N PHE A 131 -7.42 -2.31 -12.76
CA PHE A 131 -8.02 -1.33 -11.85
C PHE A 131 -9.28 -1.89 -11.19
N HIS A 132 -9.37 -1.75 -9.87
CA HIS A 132 -10.50 -2.22 -9.06
C HIS A 132 -11.01 -1.08 -8.17
N ALA A 133 -12.21 -0.59 -8.48
CA ALA A 133 -12.94 0.29 -7.56
C ALA A 133 -13.51 -0.55 -6.42
N CYS A 134 -13.48 -0.02 -5.19
CA CYS A 134 -14.07 -0.68 -4.03
C CYS A 134 -14.79 0.33 -3.12
N GLU A 135 -15.86 -0.11 -2.46
CA GLU A 135 -16.65 0.75 -1.56
C GLU A 135 -15.81 1.32 -0.41
N GLU A 136 -14.88 0.53 0.13
CA GLU A 136 -13.94 0.95 1.15
C GLU A 136 -12.64 0.16 0.99
N ILE A 137 -11.51 0.87 0.88
CA ILE A 137 -10.22 0.24 1.14
C ILE A 137 -10.20 0.03 2.65
N SER A 138 -10.33 -1.23 3.09
CA SER A 138 -10.66 -1.69 4.46
C SER A 138 -9.68 -1.28 5.57
N TYR A 139 -9.15 -0.07 5.57
CA TYR A 139 -7.99 0.31 6.34
C TYR A 139 -8.01 1.77 6.80
N ARG A 140 -9.12 2.50 6.65
CA ARG A 140 -9.36 3.74 7.40
C ARG A 140 -9.33 3.43 8.91
N PRO A 141 -8.39 3.96 9.71
CA PRO A 141 -8.52 3.87 11.15
C PRO A 141 -9.86 4.49 11.54
N LYS A 142 -10.68 3.82 12.37
CA LYS A 142 -11.98 4.37 12.84
C LYS A 142 -11.89 5.78 13.45
N MET A 143 -10.68 6.24 13.81
CA MET A 143 -10.37 7.61 14.25
C MET A 143 -10.32 8.66 13.13
N MET A 144 -10.10 8.29 11.85
CA MET A 144 -10.04 9.23 10.72
C MET A 144 -11.40 9.58 10.11
N ILE A 145 -12.47 8.88 10.49
CA ILE A 145 -13.85 9.30 10.17
C ILE A 145 -14.16 10.68 10.76
N TRP A 146 -13.48 11.08 11.86
CA TRP A 146 -13.66 12.39 12.50
C TRP A 146 -12.80 13.52 11.94
N LEU A 147 -11.81 13.22 11.09
CA LEU A 147 -10.90 14.23 10.53
C LEU A 147 -11.29 14.66 9.11
N PHE A 148 -12.03 13.84 8.37
CA PHE A 148 -12.57 14.25 7.06
C PHE A 148 -13.74 15.23 7.18
N ASP A 149 -14.43 15.27 8.33
CA ASP A 149 -15.40 16.33 8.66
C ASP A 149 -14.73 17.63 9.19
N ILE A 150 -13.40 17.64 9.36
CA ILE A 150 -12.63 18.81 9.80
C ILE A 150 -11.46 19.03 8.82
N PHE A 151 -11.75 19.15 7.53
CA PHE A 151 -10.93 19.95 6.63
C PHE A 151 -11.73 20.39 5.41
N CYS A 152 -12.65 21.34 5.62
CA CYS A 152 -13.19 22.21 4.57
C CYS A 152 -13.86 23.41 5.25
N LEU A 153 -13.06 24.40 5.69
CA LEU A 153 -13.50 25.80 5.92
C LEU A 153 -12.32 26.68 6.39
N GLU A 154 -11.52 27.14 5.43
CA GLU A 154 -11.08 28.53 5.39
C GLU A 154 -11.47 28.96 3.96
N GLU A 155 -12.56 29.68 3.72
CA GLU A 155 -12.73 31.08 4.04
C GLU A 155 -14.21 31.43 4.29
N THR A 156 -14.50 32.02 5.44
CA THR A 156 -15.46 33.11 5.68
C THR A 156 -15.71 33.13 7.18
N GLY A 157 -15.16 34.16 7.84
CA GLY A 157 -15.19 34.25 9.29
C GLY A 157 -16.60 34.33 9.85
N HIS A 158 -17.10 33.23 10.42
CA HIS A 158 -18.19 33.25 11.40
C HIS A 158 -18.03 32.11 12.41
N THR A 159 -18.17 32.49 13.69
CA THR A 159 -18.02 31.66 14.88
C THR A 159 -19.21 30.73 15.18
N TYR A 160 -18.87 29.63 15.87
CA TYR A 160 -19.68 28.74 16.75
C TYR A 160 -20.23 27.44 16.17
N ALA A 161 -19.75 26.32 16.73
CA ALA A 161 -20.61 25.24 17.21
C ALA A 161 -19.99 24.60 18.47
N SER A 162 -20.73 24.62 19.57
CA SER A 162 -20.32 24.05 20.86
C SER A 162 -20.22 22.52 20.80
N LEU A 163 -19.03 21.95 21.04
CA LEU A 163 -18.88 20.53 21.30
C LEU A 163 -19.32 20.21 22.74
N ARG A 164 -20.46 19.52 22.91
CA ARG A 164 -20.68 18.70 24.12
C ARG A 164 -19.86 17.42 23.97
N LEU A 165 -18.62 17.45 24.44
CA LEU A 165 -17.83 16.25 24.69
C LEU A 165 -18.52 15.44 25.79
N ARG A 166 -19.06 14.25 25.47
CA ARG A 166 -19.32 13.23 26.50
C ARG A 166 -17.98 12.53 26.80
N PRO A 167 -17.55 12.44 28.07
CA PRO A 167 -16.30 11.79 28.40
C PRO A 167 -16.50 10.27 28.38
N TYR A 168 -15.90 9.57 27.42
CA TYR A 168 -15.58 8.16 27.58
C TYR A 168 -14.19 8.06 28.20
N ILE A 169 -14.17 7.96 29.53
CA ILE A 169 -13.00 7.53 30.30
C ILE A 169 -12.84 6.04 30.03
N TYR A 170 -11.77 5.62 29.36
CA TYR A 170 -11.35 4.22 29.39
C TYR A 170 -10.41 4.02 30.57
N GLU A 171 -10.91 3.36 31.61
CA GLU A 171 -10.09 2.81 32.69
C GLU A 171 -9.23 1.67 32.15
N CYS A 172 -7.91 1.87 32.13
CA CYS A 172 -6.95 0.79 31.98
C CYS A 172 -7.00 -0.12 33.22
N ARG A 173 -7.76 -1.21 33.18
CA ARG A 173 -7.61 -2.32 34.13
C ARG A 173 -6.25 -2.98 33.92
N ARG A 174 -5.34 -2.83 34.88
CA ARG A 174 -4.14 -3.67 35.00
C ARG A 174 -4.57 -5.12 35.31
N PRO A 175 -3.95 -6.14 34.71
CA PRO A 175 -4.18 -7.51 35.13
C PRO A 175 -3.60 -7.73 36.53
N SER A 176 -4.44 -8.27 37.40
CA SER A 176 -4.13 -8.68 38.77
C SER A 176 -3.15 -9.85 38.77
N SER A 177 -1.92 -9.62 39.26
CA SER A 177 -1.05 -10.69 39.70
C SER A 177 -1.25 -10.91 41.21
N THR A 178 -1.96 -11.97 41.55
CA THR A 178 -1.98 -12.55 42.89
C THR A 178 -0.55 -12.93 43.28
N ARG A 179 -0.04 -12.44 44.41
CA ARG A 179 1.03 -13.12 45.14
C ARG A 179 0.75 -13.10 46.63
N LEU A 180 0.65 -14.32 47.14
CA LEU A 180 0.45 -14.74 48.51
C LEU A 180 1.53 -14.17 49.44
N LEU A 181 1.10 -13.67 50.61
CA LEU A 181 1.65 -13.99 51.93
C LEU A 181 0.50 -14.01 52.93
#